data_AF-A0AAE2BUH4-F1
#
_entry.id   AF-A0AAE2BUH4-F1
#
_cell.length_a   1.000
_cell.length_b   1.000
_cell.length_c   1.000
_cell.angle_alpha   90.00
_cell.angle_beta   90.00
_cell.angle_gamma   90.00
#
_symmetry.space_group_name_H-M   'P 1'
#
loop_
_entity.id
_entity.type
_entity.pdbx_description
1 polymer ?
#
loop_
_entity_poly.entity_id
_entity_poly.type
_entity_poly.pdbx_seq_one_letter_code
_entity_poly.pdbx_strand_id
1 'polypeptide(L)'
;MYQYGKNLGLSFQVVDDILDFTQSAEQLGKPAGSDLAKGNLTAPVLFALEKEPKLRDIIESEFCEVGSLEQAIDIVKNSGGVEKARDLAQEKADRAVENLQCLPASSFRLALEQMVKYNLERIQ
;
A
#
# COMPACT_ATOMS: atom_id res chain seq x y z
N MET A 1 8.51 5.01 21.76
CA MET A 1 7.07 4.81 21.48
C MET A 1 6.51 5.62 20.31
N TYR A 2 6.68 6.95 20.23
CA TYR A 2 6.16 7.72 19.08
C TYR A 2 6.59 7.16 17.72
N GLN A 3 7.89 6.85 17.55
CA GLN A 3 8.41 6.31 16.29
C GLN A 3 7.85 4.94 15.93
N TYR A 4 7.55 4.09 16.92
CA TYR A 4 6.85 2.82 16.69
C TYR A 4 5.47 3.08 16.06
N GLY A 5 4.65 3.90 16.71
CA GLY A 5 3.29 4.20 16.24
C GLY A 5 3.29 4.86 14.86
N LYS A 6 4.22 5.81 14.62
CA LYS A 6 4.38 6.46 13.32
C LYS A 6 4.71 5.45 12.22
N ASN A 7 5.70 4.58 12.43
CA ASN A 7 6.14 3.64 11.41
C ASN A 7 5.10 2.52 11.18
N LEU A 8 4.46 2.02 12.24
CA LEU A 8 3.32 1.09 12.09
C LEU A 8 2.18 1.74 11.31
N GLY A 9 1.80 2.98 11.63
CA GLY A 9 0.72 3.68 10.93
C GLY A 9 1.03 3.89 9.45
N LEU A 10 2.27 4.24 9.10
CA LEU A 10 2.70 4.35 7.70
C LEU A 10 2.67 3.00 6.98
N SER A 11 3.18 1.94 7.61
CA SER A 11 3.10 0.58 7.05
C SER A 11 1.65 0.15 6.83
N PHE A 12 0.77 0.44 7.78
CA PHE A 12 -0.66 0.10 7.70
C PHE A 12 -1.35 0.81 6.53
N GLN A 13 -1.11 2.12 6.37
CA GLN A 13 -1.70 2.87 5.25
C GLN A 13 -1.22 2.34 3.90
N VAL A 14 0.08 2.05 3.76
CA VAL A 14 0.61 1.52 2.49
C VAL A 14 0.06 0.11 2.21
N VAL A 15 -0.14 -0.71 3.25
CA VAL A 15 -0.83 -2.00 3.12
C VAL A 15 -2.26 -1.81 2.62
N ASP A 16 -3.03 -0.88 3.19
CA ASP A 16 -4.40 -0.60 2.74
C ASP A 16 -4.44 -0.11 1.28
N ASP A 17 -3.49 0.76 0.89
CA ASP A 17 -3.34 1.24 -0.48
C ASP A 17 -3.04 0.08 -1.45
N ILE A 18 -2.21 -0.90 -1.05
CA ILE A 18 -1.92 -2.10 -1.85
C ILE A 18 -3.17 -2.97 -2.00
N LEU A 19 -3.91 -3.18 -0.90
CA LEU A 19 -5.09 -4.02 -0.90
C LEU A 19 -6.14 -3.49 -1.88
N ASP A 20 -6.30 -2.18 -2.03
CA ASP A 20 -7.20 -1.56 -3.01
C ASP A 20 -6.93 -2.06 -4.45
N PHE A 21 -5.70 -2.46 -4.78
CA PHE A 21 -5.38 -3.03 -6.10
C PHE A 21 -5.40 -4.57 -6.13
N THR A 22 -4.99 -5.24 -5.05
CA THR A 22 -4.69 -6.68 -5.10
C THR A 22 -5.81 -7.58 -4.62
N GLN A 23 -6.69 -7.12 -3.73
CA GLN A 23 -7.77 -7.97 -3.21
C GLN A 23 -8.93 -8.10 -4.20
N SER A 24 -9.65 -9.22 -4.10
CA SER A 24 -10.86 -9.42 -4.88
C SER A 24 -11.98 -8.52 -4.36
N ALA A 25 -12.94 -8.19 -5.24
CA ALA A 25 -14.07 -7.34 -4.87
C ALA A 25 -14.89 -7.92 -3.71
N GLU A 26 -14.94 -9.25 -3.58
CA GLU A 26 -15.63 -9.97 -2.49
C GLU A 26 -14.96 -9.78 -1.13
N GLN A 27 -13.63 -9.62 -1.09
CA GLN A 27 -12.87 -9.44 0.15
C GLN A 27 -12.84 -7.97 0.61
N LEU A 28 -12.80 -7.04 -0.34
CA LEU A 28 -12.79 -5.59 -0.08
C LEU A 28 -14.18 -5.00 0.14
N GLY A 29 -15.24 -5.63 -0.38
CA GLY A 29 -16.57 -5.05 -0.45
C GLY A 29 -16.70 -3.85 -1.40
N LYS A 30 -15.67 -3.59 -2.23
CA LYS A 30 -15.60 -2.52 -3.24
C LYS A 30 -14.77 -2.98 -4.46
N PRO A 31 -14.98 -2.41 -5.67
CA PRO A 31 -14.15 -2.70 -6.83
C PRO A 31 -12.68 -2.36 -6.58
N ALA A 32 -11.76 -3.11 -7.20
CA ALA A 32 -10.33 -2.80 -7.15
C ALA A 32 -10.04 -1.44 -7.83
N GLY A 33 -9.05 -0.71 -7.32
CA GLY A 33 -8.68 0.62 -7.82
C GLY A 33 -9.70 1.71 -7.48
N SER A 34 -10.50 1.52 -6.43
CA SER A 34 -11.51 2.49 -6.03
C SER A 34 -10.94 3.83 -5.61
N ASP A 35 -9.71 3.85 -5.08
CA ASP A 35 -9.03 5.09 -4.72
C ASP A 35 -8.57 5.83 -5.98
N LEU A 36 -8.00 5.10 -6.95
CA LEU A 36 -7.63 5.66 -8.25
C LEU A 36 -8.86 6.24 -8.99
N ALA A 37 -9.98 5.53 -8.98
CA ALA A 37 -11.24 5.99 -9.58
C ALA A 37 -11.77 7.32 -9.01
N LYS A 38 -11.41 7.64 -7.76
CA LYS A 38 -11.77 8.91 -7.10
C LYS A 38 -10.71 10.00 -7.29
N GLY A 39 -9.63 9.71 -8.02
CA GLY A 39 -8.49 10.61 -8.19
C GLY A 39 -7.49 10.59 -7.02
N ASN A 40 -7.61 9.64 -6.09
CA ASN A 40 -6.65 9.49 -5.00
C ASN A 40 -5.43 8.71 -5.49
N LEU A 41 -4.32 9.40 -5.71
CA LEU A 41 -3.07 8.79 -6.16
C LEU A 41 -2.29 8.25 -4.94
N THR A 42 -2.43 6.94 -4.69
CA THR A 42 -1.79 6.23 -3.58
C THR A 42 -0.41 5.70 -3.95
N ALA A 43 0.31 5.10 -2.98
CA ALA A 43 1.70 4.67 -3.17
C ALA A 43 1.93 3.76 -4.40
N PRO A 44 1.10 2.73 -4.69
CA PRO A 44 1.26 1.92 -5.91
C PRO A 44 1.23 2.75 -7.20
N VAL A 45 0.34 3.75 -7.27
CA VAL A 45 0.18 4.62 -8.45
C VAL A 45 1.38 5.54 -8.60
N LEU A 46 1.83 6.15 -7.51
CA LEU A 46 3.00 7.05 -7.51
C LEU A 46 4.26 6.31 -7.98
N PHE A 47 4.47 5.07 -7.54
CA PHE A 47 5.59 4.25 -8.00
C PHE A 47 5.45 3.79 -9.45
N ALA A 48 4.24 3.49 -9.91
CA ALA A 48 3.98 3.16 -11.32
C ALA A 48 4.30 4.35 -12.25
N LEU A 49 3.94 5.57 -11.83
CA LEU A 49 4.19 6.81 -12.57
C LEU A 49 5.68 7.12 -12.78
N GLU A 50 6.58 6.55 -11.99
CA GLU A 50 8.03 6.69 -12.21
C GLU A 50 8.50 5.98 -13.48
N LYS A 51 7.77 4.95 -13.93
CA LYS A 51 8.17 4.08 -15.05
C LYS A 51 7.22 4.11 -16.24
N GLU A 52 5.97 4.50 -16.03
CA GLU A 52 4.90 4.42 -17.03
C GLU A 52 4.35 5.81 -17.37
N PRO A 53 4.94 6.52 -18.36
CA PRO A 53 4.44 7.81 -18.81
C PRO A 53 2.97 7.76 -19.26
N LYS A 54 2.55 6.66 -19.88
CA LYS A 54 1.17 6.47 -20.36
C LYS A 54 0.14 6.55 -19.22
N LEU A 55 0.51 6.10 -18.01
CA LEU A 55 -0.37 6.19 -16.84
C LEU A 55 -0.70 7.64 -16.51
N ARG A 56 0.26 8.57 -16.70
CA ARG A 56 0.04 10.00 -16.49
C ARG A 56 -1.02 10.53 -17.45
N ASP A 57 -0.91 10.21 -18.73
CA ASP A 57 -1.87 10.68 -19.75
C ASP A 57 -3.30 10.21 -19.45
N ILE A 58 -3.44 8.96 -18.96
CA ILE A 58 -4.75 8.41 -18.57
C ILE A 58 -5.32 9.14 -17.33
N ILE A 59 -4.49 9.41 -16.33
CA ILE A 59 -4.91 10.11 -15.11
C ILE A 59 -5.27 11.58 -15.41
N GLU A 60 -4.45 12.27 -16.21
CA GLU A 60 -4.67 13.69 -16.58
C GLU A 60 -5.91 13.87 -17.45
N SER A 61 -6.30 12.85 -18.21
CA SER A 61 -7.56 12.84 -18.97
C SER A 61 -8.78 12.45 -18.12
N GLU A 62 -8.62 12.31 -16.80
CA GLU A 62 -9.65 11.93 -15.83
C GLU A 62 -10.42 10.66 -16.23
N PHE A 63 -9.72 9.70 -16.85
CA PHE A 63 -10.31 8.45 -17.32
C PHE A 63 -11.48 8.65 -18.29
N CYS A 64 -11.45 9.69 -19.13
CA CYS A 64 -12.58 10.05 -20.00
C CYS A 64 -12.89 9.02 -21.10
N GLU A 65 -11.92 8.19 -21.48
CA GLU A 65 -12.12 7.11 -22.45
C GLU A 65 -12.70 5.85 -21.78
N VAL A 66 -13.60 5.15 -22.49
CA VAL A 66 -14.16 3.88 -22.01
C VAL A 66 -13.04 2.85 -21.82
N GLY A 67 -12.95 2.27 -20.63
CA GLY A 67 -11.92 1.26 -20.31
C GLY A 67 -10.59 1.83 -19.81
N SER A 68 -10.46 3.16 -19.74
CA SER A 68 -9.20 3.80 -19.35
C SER A 68 -8.85 3.61 -17.88
N LEU A 69 -9.84 3.53 -16.98
CA LEU A 69 -9.63 3.20 -15.57
C LEU A 69 -9.09 1.77 -15.40
N GLU A 70 -9.71 0.80 -16.08
CA GLU A 70 -9.25 -0.59 -16.08
C GLU A 70 -7.83 -0.70 -16.63
N GLN A 71 -7.54 0.01 -17.71
CA GLN A 71 -6.18 0.10 -18.25
C GLN A 71 -5.19 0.71 -17.25
N ALA A 72 -5.57 1.77 -16.53
CA ALA A 72 -4.71 2.38 -15.51
C ALA A 72 -4.43 1.40 -14.36
N ILE A 73 -5.45 0.68 -13.89
CA ILE A 73 -5.32 -0.36 -12.86
C ILE A 73 -4.35 -1.46 -13.34
N ASP A 74 -4.48 -1.92 -14.58
CA ASP A 74 -3.58 -2.93 -15.16
C ASP A 74 -2.14 -2.41 -15.28
N ILE A 75 -1.94 -1.16 -15.67
CA ILE A 75 -0.60 -0.55 -15.71
C ILE A 75 0.02 -0.51 -14.30
N VAL A 76 -0.73 -0.09 -13.28
CA VAL A 76 -0.24 -0.05 -11.89
C VAL A 76 0.17 -1.45 -11.41
N LYS A 77 -0.63 -2.48 -11.72
CA LYS A 77 -0.33 -3.88 -11.36
C LYS A 77 0.90 -4.44 -12.07
N ASN A 78 1.14 -4.05 -13.32
CA ASN A 78 2.18 -4.66 -14.16
C ASN A 78 3.50 -3.87 -14.22
N SER A 79 3.53 -2.63 -13.70
CA SER A 79 4.71 -1.75 -13.76
C SER A 79 5.72 -1.93 -12.61
N GLY A 80 5.39 -2.79 -11.64
CA GLY A 80 6.16 -2.92 -10.40
C GLY A 80 5.77 -1.91 -9.32
N GLY A 81 4.68 -1.14 -9.51
CA GLY A 81 4.22 -0.14 -8.55
C GLY A 81 3.75 -0.76 -7.23
N VAL A 82 3.00 -1.86 -7.31
CA VAL A 82 2.54 -2.64 -6.16
C VAL A 82 3.74 -3.22 -5.39
N GLU A 83 4.72 -3.77 -6.08
CA GLU A 83 5.92 -4.37 -5.51
C GLU A 83 6.75 -3.33 -4.75
N LYS A 84 6.97 -2.15 -5.33
CA LYS A 84 7.64 -1.05 -4.62
C LYS A 84 6.86 -0.56 -3.40
N ALA A 85 5.53 -0.54 -3.47
CA ALA A 85 4.70 -0.21 -2.31
C ALA A 85 4.84 -1.28 -1.21
N ARG A 86 4.96 -2.56 -1.57
CA ARG A 86 5.23 -3.66 -0.62
C ARG A 86 6.58 -3.46 0.08
N ASP A 87 7.62 -3.12 -0.68
CA ASP A 87 8.95 -2.82 -0.12
C ASP A 87 8.89 -1.64 0.87
N LEU A 88 8.13 -0.58 0.53
CA LEU A 88 7.91 0.56 1.42
C LEU A 88 7.16 0.15 2.71
N ALA A 89 6.11 -0.66 2.59
CA ALA A 89 5.36 -1.17 3.74
C ALA A 89 6.25 -2.00 4.67
N GLN A 90 7.10 -2.86 4.09
CA GLN A 90 8.08 -3.68 4.80
C GLN A 90 9.11 -2.81 5.51
N GLU A 91 9.70 -1.81 4.83
CA GLU A 91 10.68 -0.90 5.43
C GLU A 91 10.10 -0.19 6.67
N LYS A 92 8.84 0.29 6.58
CA LYS A 92 8.19 0.92 7.74
C LYS A 92 7.87 -0.07 8.85
N ALA A 93 7.44 -1.29 8.52
CA ALA A 93 7.22 -2.34 9.50
C ALA A 93 8.51 -2.70 10.26
N ASP A 94 9.62 -2.90 9.54
CA ASP A 94 10.92 -3.23 10.15
C ASP A 94 11.37 -2.12 11.10
N ARG A 95 11.26 -0.86 10.67
CA ARG A 95 11.54 0.29 11.53
C ARG A 95 10.62 0.34 12.75
N ALA A 96 9.35 -0.05 12.64
CA ALA A 96 8.46 -0.13 13.79
C ALA A 96 8.98 -1.15 14.81
N VAL A 97 9.35 -2.35 14.36
CA VAL A 97 9.92 -3.41 15.23
C VAL A 97 11.24 -2.95 15.86
N GLU A 98 12.14 -2.31 15.11
CA GLU A 98 13.38 -1.74 15.64
C GLU A 98 13.12 -0.72 16.75
N ASN A 99 12.11 0.13 16.60
CA ASN A 99 11.74 1.12 17.61
C ASN A 99 11.26 0.51 18.95
N LEU A 100 10.88 -0.77 18.97
CA LEU A 100 10.50 -1.47 20.20
C LEU A 100 11.70 -2.00 21.00
N GLN A 101 12.92 -1.98 20.44
CA GLN A 101 14.13 -2.43 21.13
C GLN A 101 14.47 -1.58 22.37
N CYS A 102 13.93 -0.36 22.46
CA CYS A 102 14.02 0.47 23.67
C CYS A 102 13.21 -0.06 24.87
N LEU A 103 12.32 -1.03 24.65
CA LEU A 103 11.51 -1.66 25.70
C LEU A 103 12.12 -3.00 26.14
N PRO A 104 12.01 -3.35 27.43
CA PRO A 104 12.41 -4.67 27.91
C PRO A 104 11.58 -5.77 27.24
N ALA A 105 12.20 -6.93 27.05
CA ALA A 105 11.52 -8.13 26.57
C ALA A 105 10.37 -8.50 27.51
N SER A 106 9.16 -8.60 26.97
CA SER A 106 7.93 -8.89 27.70
C SER A 106 6.85 -9.37 26.73
N SER A 107 5.79 -9.96 27.26
CA SER A 107 4.60 -10.32 26.46
C SER A 107 3.98 -9.11 25.77
N PHE A 108 4.02 -7.93 26.38
CA PHE A 108 3.51 -6.69 25.78
C PHE A 108 4.34 -6.25 24.57
N ARG A 109 5.66 -6.30 24.68
CA ARG A 109 6.55 -6.00 23.54
C ARG A 109 6.32 -6.98 22.40
N LEU A 110 6.21 -8.28 22.70
CA LEU A 110 5.93 -9.31 21.71
C LEU A 110 4.59 -9.08 21.01
N ALA A 111 3.55 -8.69 21.74
CA ALA A 111 2.24 -8.39 21.15
C ALA A 111 2.31 -7.23 20.14
N LEU A 112 3.11 -6.18 20.43
CA LEU A 112 3.33 -5.06 19.50
C LEU A 112 4.10 -5.51 18.24
N GLU A 113 5.13 -6.36 18.39
CA GLU A 113 5.84 -6.94 17.25
C GLU A 113 4.90 -7.81 16.38
N GLN A 114 4.00 -8.57 17.01
CA GLN A 114 2.99 -9.38 16.31
C GLN A 114 1.98 -8.52 15.55
N MET A 115 1.57 -7.36 16.08
CA MET A 115 0.70 -6.42 15.34
C MET A 115 1.35 -5.94 14.05
N VAL A 116 2.65 -5.64 14.09
CA VAL A 116 3.41 -5.23 12.89
C VAL A 116 3.47 -6.37 11.87
N LYS A 117 3.75 -7.60 12.33
CA LYS A 117 3.78 -8.78 11.46
C LYS A 117 2.43 -9.04 10.81
N TYR A 118 1.36 -9.02 11.60
CA TYR A 118 0.00 -9.23 11.11
C TYR A 118 -0.37 -8.21 10.02
N ASN A 119 0.04 -6.95 10.17
CA ASN A 119 -0.22 -5.93 9.15
C ASN A 119 0.34 -6.34 7.77
N LEU A 120 1.56 -6.87 7.71
CA LEU A 120 2.18 -7.32 6.45
C LEU A 120 1.58 -8.63 5.93
N GLU A 121 1.13 -9.53 6.79
CA GLU A 121 0.48 -10.79 6.39
C GLU A 121 -0.81 -10.55 5.59
N ARG A 122 -1.45 -9.38 5.73
CA ARG A 122 -2.67 -9.02 4.99
C ARG A 122 -2.47 -8.96 3.48
N ILE A 123 -1.24 -8.73 3.02
CA ILE A 123 -0.91 -8.59 1.59
C ILE A 123 -0.18 -9.81 1.04
N GLN A 124 0.08 -10.86 1.84
CA GLN A 124 0.76 -12.07 1.38
C GLN A 124 -0.13 -12.98 0.52
#